data_AF-A0A0M0TBL9-F1
#
_entry.id   AF-A0A0M0TBL9-F1
#
_cell.length_a   1.000
_cell.length_b   1.000
_cell.length_c   1.000
_cell.angle_alpha   90.00
_cell.angle_beta   90.00
_cell.angle_gamma   90.00
#
_symmetry.space_group_name_H-M   'P 1'
#
loop_
_entity.id
_entity.type
_entity.pdbx_description
1 polymer ?
#
loop_
_entity_poly.entity_id
_entity_poly.type
_entity_poly.pdbx_seq_one_letter_code
_entity_poly.pdbx_strand_id
1 'polypeptide(L)' 'MASTERTDKLIELVNHIGSTRKAENLIKSVKNVAPTHSAIYKSMQGSGTDYIVQCYIDDLLTAIRNSS' A
#
# COMPACT_ATOMS: atom_id res chain seq x y z
N MET A 1 11.16 -7.05 10.27
CA MET A 1 11.45 -6.12 9.16
C MET A 1 10.93 -6.76 7.90
N ALA A 2 10.28 -6.00 7.02
CA ALA A 2 9.77 -6.55 5.77
C ALA A 2 10.94 -6.85 4.82
N SER A 3 10.76 -7.84 3.96
CA SER A 3 11.69 -8.15 2.88
C SER A 3 11.79 -7.00 1.88
N THR A 4 12.95 -6.91 1.23
CA THR A 4 13.19 -5.94 0.16
C THR A 4 12.20 -6.13 -0.98
N GLU A 5 11.92 -7.37 -1.39
CA GLU A 5 10.97 -7.70 -2.47
C GLU A 5 9.56 -7.13 -2.20
N ARG A 6 9.04 -7.32 -0.98
CA ARG A 6 7.71 -6.78 -0.62
C ARG A 6 7.73 -5.25 -0.53
N THR A 7 8.81 -4.69 0.01
CA THR A 7 8.98 -3.24 0.12
C THR A 7 9.01 -2.60 -1.27
N ASP A 8 9.78 -3.15 -2.20
CA ASP A 8 9.89 -2.69 -3.59
C ASP A 8 8.55 -2.80 -4.31
N LYS A 9 7.82 -3.91 -4.10
CA LYS A 9 6.50 -4.06 -4.70
C LYS A 9 5.50 -3.03 -4.20
N LEU A 10 5.52 -2.73 -2.90
CA LEU A 10 4.70 -1.66 -2.33
C LEU A 10 5.07 -0.29 -2.93
N ILE A 11 6.36 0.00 -3.08
CA ILE A 11 6.85 1.25 -3.69
C ILE A 11 6.33 1.38 -5.13
N GLU A 12 6.44 0.33 -5.93
CA GLU A 12 5.97 0.29 -7.33
C GLU A 12 4.47 0.65 -7.42
N LEU A 13 3.64 0.01 -6.60
CA LEU A 13 2.19 0.24 -6.60
C LEU A 13 1.83 1.67 -6.15
N VAL A 14 2.47 2.16 -5.09
CA VAL A 14 2.23 3.52 -4.60
C VAL A 14 2.66 4.56 -5.64
N ASN A 15 3.78 4.34 -6.33
CA ASN A 15 4.24 5.22 -7.40
C ASN A 15 3.29 5.21 -8.61
N HIS A 16 2.76 4.05 -8.99
CA HIS A 16 1.72 3.94 -10.02
C HIS A 16 0.47 4.75 -9.67
N ILE A 17 0.05 4.76 -8.40
CA ILE A 17 -1.08 5.56 -7.91
C ILE A 17 -0.72 7.06 -7.77
N GLY A 18 0.55 7.35 -7.51
CA GLY A 18 1.17 8.67 -7.53
C GLY A 18 1.51 9.28 -6.17
N SER A 19 0.92 8.81 -5.06
CA SER A 19 1.37 9.18 -3.70
C SER A 19 0.77 8.27 -2.62
N THR A 20 1.38 8.26 -1.43
CA THR A 20 0.85 7.53 -0.26
C THR A 20 -0.53 8.03 0.20
N ARG A 21 -0.83 9.33 0.04
CA ARG A 21 -2.16 9.88 0.34
C ARG A 21 -3.21 9.43 -0.68
N LYS A 22 -2.84 9.39 -1.97
CA LYS A 22 -3.72 8.84 -3.01
C LYS A 22 -3.97 7.35 -2.78
N ALA A 23 -2.92 6.60 -2.41
CA ALA A 23 -3.03 5.18 -2.06
C ALA A 23 -3.99 4.94 -0.87
N GLU A 24 -3.86 5.71 0.22
CA GLU A 24 -4.80 5.67 1.35
C GLU A 24 -6.25 5.92 0.90
N ASN A 25 -6.47 7.00 0.15
CA ASN A 25 -7.81 7.37 -0.32
C ASN A 25 -8.41 6.30 -1.25
N LEU A 26 -7.59 5.70 -2.11
CA LEU A 26 -7.99 4.67 -3.06
C LEU A 26 -8.40 3.37 -2.34
N ILE A 27 -7.63 2.93 -1.34
CA ILE A 27 -8.04 1.76 -0.53
C ILE A 27 -9.35 2.09 0.20
N LYS A 28 -9.45 3.29 0.79
CA LYS A 28 -10.62 3.72 1.55
C LYS A 28 -11.89 3.79 0.72
N SER A 29 -11.80 4.16 -0.57
CA SER A 29 -12.97 4.20 -1.46
C SER A 29 -13.56 2.82 -1.78
N VAL A 30 -12.78 1.74 -1.61
CA VAL A 30 -13.23 0.36 -1.89
C VAL A 30 -13.52 -0.43 -0.61
N LYS A 31 -12.70 -0.28 0.44
CA LYS A 31 -12.81 -1.05 1.70
C LYS A 31 -13.45 -0.28 2.86
N ASN A 32 -13.74 1.01 2.72
CA ASN A 32 -14.17 1.94 3.78
C ASN A 32 -13.15 2.16 4.92
N VAL A 33 -12.09 1.36 4.98
CA VAL A 33 -10.97 1.46 5.92
C VAL A 33 -9.65 1.33 5.16
N ALA A 34 -8.60 1.99 5.65
CA ALA A 34 -7.28 1.96 5.03
C ALA A 34 -6.18 2.20 6.08
N PRO A 35 -4.95 1.71 5.85
CA PRO A 35 -3.80 2.21 6.59
C PRO A 35 -3.57 3.69 6.28
N THR A 36 -3.10 4.44 7.27
CA THR A 36 -2.75 5.85 7.08
C THR A 36 -1.59 6.02 6.10
N HIS A 37 -1.52 7.14 5.39
CA HIS A 37 -0.41 7.44 4.46
C HIS A 37 0.97 7.34 5.14
N SER A 38 1.07 7.65 6.43
CA SER A 38 2.31 7.58 7.19
C SER A 38 2.70 6.13 7.50
N ALA A 39 1.73 5.25 7.75
CA ALA A 39 1.99 3.81 7.86
C ALA A 39 2.47 3.22 6.54
N ILE A 40 1.83 3.59 5.42
CA ILE A 40 2.26 3.19 4.07
C ILE A 40 3.69 3.70 3.82
N TYR A 41 3.97 4.98 4.09
CA TYR A 41 5.30 5.57 3.89
C TYR A 41 6.38 4.85 4.71
N LYS A 42 6.14 4.56 5.98
CA LYS A 42 7.09 3.81 6.81
C LYS A 42 7.33 2.40 6.28
N SER A 43 6.29 1.72 5.80
CA SER A 43 6.43 0.40 5.19
C SER A 43 7.22 0.42 3.89
N MET A 44 7.13 1.50 3.09
CA MET A 44 8.02 1.72 1.95
C MET A 44 9.50 1.91 2.35
N GLN A 45 9.80 2.23 3.62
CA GLN A 45 11.17 2.28 4.15
C GLN A 45 11.59 0.95 4.82
N GLY A 46 10.86 -0.14 4.58
CA GLY A 46 11.11 -1.46 5.16
C GLY A 46 10.52 -1.69 6.57
N SER A 47 9.77 -0.72 7.09
CA SER A 47 9.16 -0.84 8.42
C SER A 47 7.99 -1.83 8.44
N GLY A 48 7.90 -2.62 9.51
CA GLY A 48 6.85 -3.62 9.70
C GLY A 48 7.32 -5.04 9.41
N THR A 49 6.35 -5.92 9.15
CA THR A 49 6.55 -7.34 8.81
C THR A 49 6.08 -7.59 7.38
N ASP A 50 6.57 -8.66 6.76
CA ASP A 50 6.08 -9.07 5.42
C ASP A 50 4.57 -9.22 5.37
N TYR A 51 3.95 -9.72 6.46
CA TYR A 51 2.50 -9.84 6.56
C TYR A 51 1.79 -8.50 6.41
N ILE A 52 2.23 -7.46 7.15
CA ILE A 52 1.61 -6.13 7.08
C ILE A 52 1.78 -5.53 5.69
N VAL A 53 2.98 -5.63 5.12
CA VAL A 53 3.25 -5.11 3.77
C VAL A 53 2.43 -5.86 2.71
N GLN A 54 2.28 -7.18 2.86
CA GLN A 54 1.44 -7.98 1.98
C GLN A 54 -0.03 -7.54 2.03
N CYS A 55 -0.58 -7.29 3.23
CA CYS A 55 -1.94 -6.76 3.36
C CYS A 55 -2.11 -5.44 2.61
N TYR A 56 -1.11 -4.54 2.66
CA TYR A 56 -1.17 -3.27 1.93
C TYR A 56 -1.12 -3.50 0.41
N ILE A 57 -0.27 -4.42 -0.06
CA ILE A 57 -0.19 -4.80 -1.48
C ILE A 57 -1.54 -5.34 -1.97
N ASP A 58 -2.14 -6.27 -1.24
CA ASP A 58 -3.42 -6.89 -1.62
C ASP A 58 -4.55 -5.87 -1.64
N ASP A 59 -4.57 -4.94 -0.69
CA ASP A 59 -5.55 -3.85 -0.63
C ASP A 59 -5.41 -2.88 -1.79
N LEU A 60 -4.17 -2.50 -2.15
CA LEU A 60 -3.91 -1.63 -3.30
C LEU A 60 -4.28 -2.32 -4.62
N LEU A 61 -3.91 -3.59 -4.81
CA LEU A 61 -4.27 -4.34 -6.01
C LEU A 61 -5.78 -4.49 -6.15
N THR A 62 -6.47 -4.77 -5.05
CA THR A 62 -7.94 -4.83 -5.02
C THR A 62 -8.54 -3.48 -5.39
N ALA A 63 -8.01 -2.40 -4.84
CA ALA A 63 -8.53 -1.06 -5.11
C ALA A 63 -8.30 -0.64 -6.57
N ILE A 64 -7.10 -0.89 -7.13
CA ILE A 64 -6.78 -0.61 -8.55
C ILE A 64 -7.75 -1.34 -9.49
N ARG A 65 -8.03 -2.63 -9.22
CA ARG A 65 -8.96 -3.43 -10.04
C ARG A 65 -10.41 -2.91 -10.01
N ASN A 66 -10.86 -2.35 -8.89
CA ASN A 66 -12.22 -1.81 -8.75
C ASN A 66 -12.35 -0.34 -9.16
N SER A 67 -11.24 0.31 -9.52
CA SER A 67 -11.21 1.71 -9.96
C SER A 67 -11.07 1.87 -11.47
N SER A 68 -10.96 0.75 -12.19
CA SER A 68 -10.83 0.65 -13.65
C SER A 68 -12.16 0.20 -14.25
#